data_AF-A0A957M7K9-F1
#
_entry.id   AF-A0A957M7K9-F1
#
_cell.length_a   1.000
_cell.length_b   1.000
_cell.length_c   1.000
_cell.angle_alpha   90.00
_cell.angle_beta   90.00
_cell.angle_gamma   90.00
#
_symmetry.space_group_name_H-M   'P 1'
#
loop_
_entity.id
_entity.type
_entity.pdbx_description
1 polymer ?
#
loop_
_entity_poly.entity_id
_entity_poly.type
_entity_poly.pdbx_seq_one_letter_code
_entity_poly.pdbx_strand_id
1 'polypeptide(L)'
;FLTGRIARIAEQDAQGVWRLTPASVRRNGAGRAQIAPLLTELESLHRGALPESVVAEIKRWSNYHGRATLATVTLVEFESKEQRAELLEHPQLRDRLTPFAAGDRALALVDTAHVAAVEQLLADLGATISHTLQP
;
A
#
# COMPACT_ATOMS: atom_id res chain seq x y z
N PHE A 1 14.54 -14.88 -33.00
CA PHE A 1 13.16 -14.86 -33.54
C PHE A 1 12.31 -13.84 -32.77
N LEU A 2 11.97 -12.71 -33.41
CA LEU A 2 11.20 -11.61 -32.81
C LEU A 2 9.76 -12.03 -32.44
N THR A 3 9.12 -12.80 -33.32
CA THR A 3 7.73 -13.23 -33.17
C THR A 3 7.49 -14.07 -31.92
N GLY A 4 8.41 -14.97 -31.56
CA GLY A 4 8.31 -15.78 -30.34
C GLY A 4 8.55 -15.00 -29.04
N ARG A 5 9.17 -13.82 -29.11
CA ARG A 5 9.28 -12.90 -27.95
C ARG A 5 7.99 -12.12 -27.77
N ILE A 6 7.45 -11.57 -28.86
CA ILE A 6 6.18 -10.82 -28.83
C ILE A 6 5.00 -11.74 -28.44
N ALA A 7 4.98 -13.00 -28.88
CA ALA A 7 3.94 -13.96 -28.54
C ALA A 7 3.79 -14.26 -27.04
N ARG A 8 4.84 -14.03 -26.24
CA ARG A 8 4.80 -14.21 -24.79
C ARG A 8 4.09 -13.07 -24.06
N ILE A 9 4.04 -11.89 -24.67
CA ILE A 9 3.63 -10.64 -24.03
C ILE A 9 2.38 -10.01 -24.67
N ALA A 10 2.13 -10.30 -25.95
CA ALA A 10 1.00 -9.78 -26.72
C ALA A 10 0.17 -10.93 -27.31
N GLU A 11 -1.06 -10.62 -27.68
CA GLU A 11 -1.97 -11.50 -28.40
C GLU A 11 -2.01 -11.07 -29.86
N GLN A 12 -2.07 -12.06 -30.76
CA GLN A 12 -2.26 -11.79 -32.18
C GLN A 12 -3.76 -11.82 -32.49
N ASP A 13 -4.28 -10.79 -33.14
CA ASP A 13 -5.66 -10.78 -33.62
C ASP A 13 -5.83 -11.58 -34.93
N ALA A 14 -7.07 -11.73 -35.39
CA ALA A 14 -7.41 -12.51 -36.59
C ALA A 14 -6.77 -11.94 -37.88
N GLN A 15 -6.32 -10.70 -37.85
CA GLN A 15 -5.65 -10.00 -38.95
C GLN A 15 -4.11 -10.10 -38.85
N GLY A 16 -3.60 -10.80 -37.84
CA GLY A 16 -2.17 -10.98 -37.63
C GLY A 16 -1.49 -9.84 -36.87
N VAL A 17 -2.25 -8.89 -36.32
CA VAL A 17 -1.71 -7.72 -35.59
C VAL A 17 -1.52 -8.07 -34.12
N TRP A 18 -0.36 -7.71 -33.58
CA TRP A 18 -0.03 -7.92 -32.16
C TRP A 18 -0.60 -6.81 -31.29
N ARG A 19 -1.30 -7.19 -30.22
CA ARG A 19 -1.93 -6.30 -29.26
C ARG A 19 -1.56 -6.68 -27.84
N LEU A 20 -1.20 -5.69 -27.03
CA LEU A 20 -1.14 -5.86 -25.58
C LEU A 20 -2.57 -5.79 -25.04
N THR A 21 -2.95 -6.77 -24.24
CA THR A 21 -4.26 -6.81 -23.58
C THR A 21 -4.08 -6.95 -22.07
N PRO A 22 -5.09 -6.58 -21.26
CA PRO A 22 -5.03 -6.84 -19.83
C PRO A 22 -4.78 -8.33 -19.51
N ALA A 23 -5.32 -9.23 -20.32
CA ALA A 23 -5.12 -10.68 -20.17
C ALA A 23 -3.68 -11.08 -20.50
N SER A 24 -3.11 -10.60 -21.61
CA SER A 24 -1.73 -10.91 -22.01
C SER A 24 -0.70 -10.43 -20.98
N VAL A 25 -0.92 -9.24 -20.42
CA VAL A 25 -0.06 -8.69 -19.36
C VAL A 25 -0.18 -9.51 -18.08
N ARG A 26 -1.40 -9.85 -17.64
CA ARG A 26 -1.60 -10.65 -16.41
C ARG A 26 -1.06 -12.08 -16.50
N ARG A 27 -0.96 -12.67 -17.70
CA ARG A 27 -0.29 -13.97 -17.88
C ARG A 27 1.18 -13.95 -17.48
N ASN A 28 1.81 -12.78 -17.52
CA ASN A 28 3.20 -12.58 -17.11
C ASN A 28 3.31 -12.23 -15.61
N GLY A 29 2.19 -12.21 -14.89
CA GLY A 29 2.15 -12.02 -13.44
C GLY A 29 1.58 -10.67 -13.00
N ALA A 30 1.81 -10.35 -11.73
CA ALA A 30 1.39 -9.11 -11.09
C ALA A 30 2.48 -8.56 -10.16
N GLY A 31 2.50 -7.25 -10.00
CA GLY A 31 3.45 -6.53 -9.15
C GLY A 31 4.79 -6.24 -9.84
N ARG A 32 5.53 -5.30 -9.24
CA ARG A 32 6.76 -4.74 -9.80
C ARG A 32 7.80 -5.78 -10.21
N ALA A 33 8.06 -6.79 -9.38
CA ALA A 33 9.11 -7.77 -9.61
C ALA A 33 8.89 -8.62 -10.88
N GLN A 34 7.63 -8.96 -11.17
CA GLN A 34 7.27 -9.80 -12.32
C GLN A 34 7.16 -8.98 -13.62
N ILE A 35 6.81 -7.70 -13.51
CA ILE A 35 6.47 -6.85 -14.66
C ILE A 35 7.63 -5.97 -15.12
N ALA A 36 8.57 -5.61 -14.23
CA ALA A 36 9.74 -4.84 -14.63
C ALA A 36 10.54 -5.51 -15.76
N PRO A 37 10.81 -6.84 -15.74
CA PRO A 37 11.49 -7.51 -16.86
C PRO A 37 10.69 -7.46 -18.17
N LEU A 38 9.36 -7.54 -18.10
CA LEU A 38 8.48 -7.44 -19.27
C LEU A 38 8.53 -6.05 -19.90
N LEU A 39 8.57 -4.98 -19.09
CA LEU A 39 8.74 -3.61 -19.58
C LEU A 39 10.11 -3.43 -20.24
N THR A 40 11.18 -3.93 -19.62
CA THR A 40 12.52 -3.90 -20.21
C THR A 40 12.59 -4.69 -21.53
N GLU A 41 11.92 -5.84 -21.61
CA GLU A 41 11.83 -6.60 -22.85
C GLU A 41 11.08 -5.82 -23.93
N LEU A 42 9.92 -5.23 -23.63
CA LEU A 42 9.17 -4.40 -24.57
C LEU A 42 9.98 -3.20 -25.08
N GLU A 43 10.70 -2.52 -24.18
CA GLU A 43 11.57 -1.41 -24.53
C GLU A 43 12.71 -1.86 -25.45
N SER A 44 13.31 -3.03 -25.21
CA SER A 44 14.33 -3.61 -26.10
C SER A 44 13.81 -3.98 -27.50
N LEU A 45 12.49 -4.22 -27.63
CA LEU A 45 11.83 -4.58 -28.88
C LEU A 45 11.29 -3.36 -29.62
N HIS A 46 11.10 -2.24 -28.94
CA HIS A 46 10.63 -0.99 -29.52
C HIS A 46 11.80 -0.20 -30.12
N ARG A 47 11.55 0.50 -31.24
CA ARG A 47 12.53 1.45 -31.76
C ARG A 47 12.35 2.79 -31.04
N GLY A 48 13.23 3.05 -30.07
CA GLY A 48 13.15 4.23 -29.22
C GLY A 48 12.47 3.91 -27.87
N ALA A 49 12.23 4.96 -27.09
CA ALA A 49 11.58 4.82 -25.78
C ALA A 49 10.13 4.37 -25.94
N LEU A 50 9.69 3.42 -25.11
CA LEU A 50 8.30 2.98 -25.10
C LEU A 50 7.41 4.16 -24.66
N PRO A 51 6.29 4.46 -25.36
CA PRO A 51 5.41 5.56 -24.98
C PRO A 51 4.93 5.44 -23.53
N GLU A 52 4.94 6.54 -22.79
CA GLU A 52 4.59 6.54 -21.36
C GLU A 52 3.18 6.01 -21.08
N SER A 53 2.24 6.29 -21.99
CA SER A 53 0.86 5.79 -21.91
C SER A 53 0.80 4.26 -21.90
N VAL A 54 1.61 3.59 -22.72
CA VAL A 54 1.69 2.12 -22.79
C VAL A 54 2.29 1.57 -21.48
N VAL A 55 3.35 2.20 -20.98
CA VAL A 55 3.95 1.82 -19.69
C VAL A 55 2.92 1.94 -18.56
N ALA A 56 2.14 3.03 -18.54
CA ALA A 56 1.11 3.25 -17.53
C ALA A 56 -0.01 2.22 -17.58
N GLU A 57 -0.47 1.83 -18.77
CA GLU A 57 -1.49 0.79 -18.95
C GLU A 57 -0.99 -0.59 -18.47
N ILE A 58 0.23 -0.97 -18.85
CA ILE A 58 0.84 -2.23 -18.40
C ILE A 58 0.96 -2.25 -16.87
N LYS A 59 1.42 -1.15 -16.27
CA LYS A 59 1.51 -1.03 -14.80
C LYS A 59 0.15 -1.17 -14.13
N ARG A 60 -0.90 -0.59 -14.74
CA ARG A 60 -2.27 -0.65 -14.24
C ARG A 60 -2.84 -2.06 -14.30
N TRP A 61 -2.74 -2.74 -15.45
CA TRP A 61 -3.31 -4.08 -15.63
C TRP A 61 -2.62 -5.15 -14.79
N SER A 62 -1.37 -4.91 -14.43
CA SER A 62 -0.54 -5.84 -13.66
C SER A 62 -0.49 -5.58 -12.16
N ASN A 63 -1.27 -4.62 -11.64
CA ASN A 63 -1.19 -4.25 -10.21
C ASN A 63 0.25 -3.91 -9.79
N TYR A 64 0.99 -3.19 -10.64
CA TYR A 64 2.43 -2.98 -10.49
C TYR A 64 2.84 -2.38 -9.14
N HIS A 65 2.01 -1.47 -8.60
CA HIS A 65 2.23 -0.81 -7.31
C HIS A 65 1.71 -1.62 -6.11
N GLY A 66 1.22 -2.84 -6.34
CA GLY A 66 0.66 -3.67 -5.29
C GLY A 66 -0.75 -3.22 -4.87
N ARG A 67 -1.23 -3.83 -3.79
CA ARG A 67 -2.54 -3.52 -3.21
C ARG A 67 -2.38 -2.44 -2.14
N ALA A 68 -3.22 -1.41 -2.18
CA ALA A 68 -3.39 -0.46 -1.10
C ALA A 68 -4.68 -0.77 -0.34
N THR A 69 -4.65 -0.65 0.98
CA THR A 69 -5.82 -0.69 1.85
C THR A 69 -5.95 0.66 2.53
N LEU A 70 -7.17 1.20 2.56
CA LEU A 70 -7.48 2.45 3.25
C LEU A 70 -8.35 2.12 4.45
N ALA A 71 -8.01 2.73 5.59
CA ALA A 71 -8.79 2.63 6.83
C ALA A 71 -8.80 4.00 7.51
N THR A 72 -9.93 4.36 8.11
CA THR A 72 -10.04 5.53 8.98
C THR A 72 -9.76 5.09 10.41
N VAL A 73 -8.79 5.74 11.05
CA VAL A 73 -8.35 5.45 12.42
C VAL A 73 -8.13 6.76 13.16
N THR A 74 -8.29 6.74 14.48
CA THR A 74 -7.94 7.86 15.35
C THR A 74 -6.52 7.68 15.83
N LEU A 75 -5.73 8.75 15.75
CA LEU A 75 -4.35 8.79 16.22
C LEU A 75 -4.31 9.38 17.64
N VAL A 76 -3.68 8.69 18.57
CA VAL A 76 -3.45 9.14 19.94
C VAL A 76 -1.97 9.39 20.13
N GLU A 77 -1.63 10.57 20.64
CA GLU A 77 -0.29 10.94 21.04
C GLU A 77 -0.16 10.94 22.56
N PHE A 78 0.90 10.29 23.04
CA PHE A 78 1.29 10.28 24.43
C PHE A 78 2.47 11.22 24.64
N GLU A 79 2.69 11.64 25.89
CA GLU A 79 3.76 12.57 26.23
C GLU A 79 5.15 11.95 25.96
N SER A 80 5.29 10.65 26.18
CA SER A 80 6.56 9.93 25.99
C SER A 80 6.37 8.51 25.49
N LYS A 81 7.44 7.92 24.93
CA LYS A 81 7.44 6.54 24.43
C LYS A 81 7.27 5.55 25.58
N GLU A 82 7.80 5.90 26.76
CA GLU A 82 7.72 5.15 28.01
C GLU A 82 6.28 5.10 28.52
N GLN A 83 5.59 6.25 28.57
CA GLN A 83 4.18 6.31 28.98
C GLN A 83 3.29 5.51 28.02
N ARG A 84 3.53 5.62 26.70
CA ARG A 84 2.82 4.79 25.72
C ARG A 84 3.08 3.30 25.97
N ALA A 85 4.32 2.91 26.21
CA ALA A 85 4.66 1.51 26.46
C ALA A 85 3.95 0.99 27.72
N GLU A 86 3.94 1.77 28.80
CA GLU A 86 3.20 1.43 30.03
C GLU A 86 1.70 1.25 29.78
N LEU A 87 1.07 2.17 29.03
CA LEU A 87 -0.36 2.08 28.71
C LEU A 87 -0.69 0.93 27.74
N LEU A 88 0.25 0.54 26.87
CA LEU A 88 0.11 -0.63 26.00
C LEU A 88 0.22 -1.96 26.76
N GLU A 89 0.83 -1.98 27.95
CA GLU A 89 0.82 -3.17 28.82
C GLU A 89 -0.51 -3.32 29.59
N HIS A 90 -1.32 -2.26 29.66
CA HIS A 90 -2.61 -2.30 30.36
C HIS A 90 -3.61 -3.23 29.62
N PRO A 91 -4.17 -4.27 30.28
CA PRO A 91 -4.96 -5.31 29.62
C PRO A 91 -6.15 -4.80 28.81
N GLN A 92 -6.79 -3.71 29.26
CA GLN A 92 -7.96 -3.14 28.57
C GLN A 92 -7.59 -2.20 27.42
N LEU A 93 -6.35 -1.70 27.38
CA LEU A 93 -5.88 -0.78 26.35
C LEU A 93 -5.09 -1.50 25.26
N ARG A 94 -4.34 -2.56 25.60
CA ARG A 94 -3.53 -3.33 24.64
C ARG A 94 -4.34 -3.90 23.47
N ASP A 95 -5.60 -4.27 23.69
CA ASP A 95 -6.48 -4.83 22.66
C ASP A 95 -7.12 -3.74 21.79
N ARG A 96 -6.99 -2.47 22.17
CA ARG A 96 -7.65 -1.31 21.52
C ARG A 96 -6.66 -0.29 20.97
N LEU A 97 -5.42 -0.31 21.43
CA LEU A 97 -4.32 0.53 20.97
C LEU A 97 -3.34 -0.30 20.15
N THR A 98 -3.11 0.12 18.91
CA THR A 98 -2.04 -0.44 18.08
C THR A 98 -0.87 0.54 18.03
N PRO A 99 0.36 0.15 18.39
CA PRO A 99 1.52 1.03 18.32
C PRO A 99 1.72 1.58 16.91
N PHE A 100 1.94 2.89 16.78
CA PHE A 100 2.25 3.53 15.51
C PHE A 100 3.70 4.02 15.49
N ALA A 101 4.50 3.49 14.57
CA ALA A 101 5.90 3.86 14.44
C ALA A 101 6.04 5.17 13.67
N ALA A 102 6.26 6.27 14.38
CA ALA A 102 6.35 7.62 13.84
C ALA A 102 7.60 8.38 14.33
N GLY A 103 8.76 7.73 14.21
CA GLY A 103 10.04 8.29 14.64
C GLY A 103 10.09 8.51 16.16
N ASP A 104 10.18 9.78 16.57
CA ASP A 104 10.29 10.16 17.98
C ASP A 104 8.97 10.41 18.70
N ARG A 105 7.87 10.47 17.95
CA ARG A 105 6.54 10.66 18.55
C ARG A 105 6.02 9.37 19.17
N ALA A 106 5.42 9.50 20.34
CA ALA A 106 4.77 8.39 21.04
C ALA A 106 3.34 8.24 20.55
N LEU A 107 3.16 7.64 19.37
CA LEU A 107 1.85 7.49 18.72
C LEU A 107 1.27 6.08 18.84
N ALA A 108 -0.06 5.99 18.93
CA ALA A 108 -0.84 4.77 18.77
C ALA A 108 -2.12 5.02 17.96
N LEU A 109 -2.60 3.97 17.28
CA LEU A 109 -3.86 3.97 16.54
C LEU A 109 -4.97 3.38 17.41
N VAL A 110 -6.15 3.96 17.29
CA VAL A 110 -7.41 3.47 17.85
C VAL A 110 -8.41 3.33 16.71
N ASP A 111 -9.10 2.19 16.66
CA ASP A 111 -10.25 2.06 15.76
C ASP A 111 -11.33 3.06 16.17
N THR A 112 -11.94 3.74 15.20
CA THR A 112 -13.03 4.70 15.44
C THR A 112 -14.16 4.15 16.32
N ALA A 113 -14.44 2.85 16.27
CA ALA A 113 -15.45 2.18 17.09
C ALA A 113 -15.08 2.09 18.58
N HIS A 114 -13.82 2.29 18.94
CA HIS A 114 -13.30 2.15 20.30
C HIS A 114 -12.83 3.46 20.92
N VAL A 115 -12.92 4.58 20.20
CA VAL A 115 -12.43 5.90 20.66
C VAL A 115 -13.04 6.29 22.00
N ALA A 116 -14.37 6.30 22.13
CA ALA A 116 -15.03 6.69 23.37
C ALA A 116 -14.64 5.79 24.57
N ALA A 117 -14.43 4.50 24.34
CA ALA A 117 -14.01 3.58 25.38
C ALA A 117 -12.55 3.81 25.80
N VAL A 118 -11.66 4.09 24.84
CA VAL A 118 -10.26 4.43 25.12
C VAL A 118 -10.17 5.78 25.83
N GLU A 119 -10.94 6.78 25.43
CA GLU A 119 -11.00 8.08 26.10
C GLU A 119 -11.44 7.94 27.56
N GLN A 120 -12.50 7.16 27.83
CA GLN A 120 -12.93 6.93 29.20
C GLN A 120 -11.84 6.21 30.02
N LEU A 121 -11.21 5.18 29.46
CA LEU A 121 -10.15 4.45 30.15
C LEU A 121 -8.92 5.31 30.42
N LEU A 122 -8.51 6.15 29.47
CA LEU A 122 -7.40 7.08 29.67
C LEU A 122 -7.75 8.10 30.75
N ALA A 123 -8.98 8.63 30.76
CA ALA A 123 -9.43 9.53 31.82
C ALA A 123 -9.48 8.85 33.20
N ASP A 124 -9.96 7.61 33.28
CA ASP A 124 -9.99 6.80 34.51
C ASP A 124 -8.57 6.52 35.04
N LEU A 125 -7.59 6.40 34.14
CA LEU A 125 -6.16 6.27 34.47
C LEU A 125 -5.48 7.61 34.77
N GLY A 126 -6.23 8.72 34.77
CA GLY A 126 -5.73 10.06 35.10
C GLY A 126 -5.08 10.83 33.95
N ALA A 127 -5.21 10.37 32.71
CA ALA A 127 -4.71 11.10 31.55
C ALA A 127 -5.68 12.23 31.17
N THR A 128 -5.13 13.40 30.83
CA THR A 128 -5.90 14.49 30.23
C THR A 128 -5.90 14.33 28.73
N ILE A 129 -7.09 14.36 28.12
CA ILE A 129 -7.25 14.14 26.68
C ILE A 129 -7.48 15.48 25.99
N SER A 130 -6.68 15.73 24.94
CA SER A 130 -6.88 16.84 24.00
C SER A 130 -7.23 16.27 22.63
N HIS A 131 -8.21 16.87 21.95
CA HIS A 131 -8.61 16.48 20.59
C HIS A 131 -7.80 17.17 19.49
N THR A 132 -6.72 17.88 19.87
CA THR A 132 -5.81 18.54 18.94
C THR A 132 -4.41 17.96 19.15
N LEU A 133 -3.82 17.42 18.08
CA LEU A 133 -2.41 17.02 18.08
C LEU A 133 -1.54 18.28 18.09
N GLN A 134 -0.54 18.31 18.96
CA GLN A 134 0.46 19.37 18.90
C GLN A 134 1.37 19.14 17.68
N PRO A 135 1.69 20.21 16.92
CA PRO A 135 2.52 20.13 15.72
C PRO A 135 3.97 19.76 16.01
#